data_AF-A0A9E4K9G0-F1
#
_entry.id   AF-A0A9E4K9G0-F1
#
_cell.length_a   1.000
_cell.length_b   1.000
_cell.length_c   1.000
_cell.angle_alpha   90.00
_cell.angle_beta   90.00
_cell.angle_gamma   90.00
#
_symmetry.space_group_name_H-M   'P 1'
#
loop_
_entity.id
_entity.type
_entity.pdbx_description
1 polymer ?
#
loop_
_entity_poly.entity_id
_entity_poly.type
_entity_poly.pdbx_seq_one_letter_code
_entity_poly.pdbx_strand_id
1 'polypeptide(L)' 'TGRAILENKRGYIPDHQPPVLERLQVDPKHWLYMTQHFESRFKGLVGASHALKAVCRKLEFRRTPNLGAVVRLLS' A
#
# COMPACT_ATOMS: atom_id res chain seq x y z
N THR A 1 18.04 -10.34 -4.30
CA THR A 1 17.88 -11.24 -3.14
C THR A 1 16.45 -11.15 -2.62
N GLY A 2 15.65 -12.20 -2.84
CA GLY A 2 14.25 -12.23 -2.40
C GLY A 2 14.16 -12.32 -0.87
N ARG A 3 13.61 -11.29 -0.23
CA ARG A 3 13.35 -11.30 1.21
C ARG A 3 12.00 -11.97 1.45
N ALA A 4 12.02 -13.19 1.95
CA ALA A 4 10.80 -13.88 2.39
C ALA A 4 10.32 -13.33 3.74
N ILE A 5 9.02 -13.12 3.88
CA ILE A 5 8.36 -12.81 5.15
C ILE A 5 8.13 -14.15 5.86
N LEU A 6 8.82 -14.36 6.99
CA LEU A 6 8.80 -15.58 7.80
C LEU A 6 8.78 -15.17 9.27
N GLU A 7 8.27 -16.03 10.14
CA GLU A 7 8.03 -15.77 11.58
C GLU A 7 9.26 -15.30 12.38
N ASN A 8 10.46 -15.38 11.80
CA ASN A 8 11.73 -14.94 12.40
C ASN A 8 12.51 -13.95 11.52
N LYS A 9 11.86 -13.27 10.57
CA LYS A 9 12.50 -12.33 9.65
C LYS A 9 11.92 -10.92 9.78
N ARG A 10 12.73 -9.93 9.38
CA ARG A 10 12.31 -8.53 9.27
C ARG A 10 11.06 -8.43 8.37
N GLY A 11 9.99 -7.84 8.91
CA GLY A 11 8.69 -7.72 8.24
C GLY A 11 7.61 -8.68 8.78
N TYR A 12 7.96 -9.64 9.64
CA TYR A 12 6.97 -10.42 10.39
C TYR A 12 6.24 -9.55 11.42
N ILE A 13 4.93 -9.69 11.48
CA ILE A 13 4.06 -9.00 12.43
C ILE A 13 3.58 -10.08 13.41
N PRO A 14 4.00 -10.05 14.68
CA PRO A 14 3.60 -11.04 15.68
C PRO A 14 2.11 -10.94 16.02
N ASP A 15 1.45 -12.09 16.23
CA ASP A 15 0.01 -12.17 16.54
C ASP A 15 -0.38 -11.57 17.91
N HIS A 16 0.57 -11.36 18.81
CA HIS A 16 0.31 -10.90 20.19
C HIS A 16 0.21 -9.36 20.34
N GLN A 17 0.50 -8.60 19.28
CA GLN A 17 0.41 -7.14 19.26
C GLN A 17 -0.75 -6.75 18.36
N PRO A 18 -1.63 -5.77 18.71
CA PRO A 18 -2.71 -5.33 17.82
C PRO A 18 -2.10 -5.10 16.43
N PRO A 19 -2.48 -5.92 15.44
CA PRO A 19 -1.76 -6.01 14.19
C PRO A 19 -1.60 -4.60 13.63
N VAL A 20 -0.37 -4.20 13.31
CA VAL A 20 -0.10 -2.87 12.74
C VAL A 20 -1.02 -2.58 11.55
N LEU A 21 -1.42 -3.63 10.84
CA LEU A 21 -2.36 -3.62 9.74
C LEU A 21 -3.80 -3.27 10.15
N GLU A 22 -4.29 -3.77 11.29
CA GLU A 22 -5.60 -3.38 11.83
C GLU A 22 -5.63 -1.90 12.21
N ARG A 23 -4.55 -1.40 12.83
CA ARG A 23 -4.42 0.02 13.18
C ARG A 23 -4.38 0.94 11.96
N LEU A 24 -3.78 0.45 10.87
CA LEU A 24 -3.72 1.14 9.59
C LEU A 24 -4.97 0.91 8.72
N GLN A 25 -5.91 0.07 9.18
CA GLN A 25 -7.06 -0.38 8.39
C GLN A 25 -6.67 -0.95 7.02
N VAL A 26 -5.58 -1.72 6.97
CA VAL A 26 -5.09 -2.36 5.73
C VAL A 26 -5.34 -3.85 5.82
N ASP A 27 -6.02 -4.40 4.82
CA ASP A 27 -6.20 -5.85 4.70
C ASP A 27 -4.84 -6.57 4.57
N PRO A 28 -4.56 -7.62 5.38
CA PRO A 28 -3.29 -8.34 5.34
C PRO A 28 -2.94 -8.97 3.99
N LYS A 29 -3.93 -9.39 3.20
CA LYS A 29 -3.71 -9.93 1.85
C LYS A 29 -3.31 -8.80 0.89
N HIS A 30 -3.95 -7.64 0.98
CA HIS A 30 -3.53 -6.47 0.20
C HIS A 30 -2.13 -6.01 0.58
N TRP A 31 -1.80 -6.00 1.87
CA TRP A 31 -0.44 -5.71 2.36
C TRP A 31 0.59 -6.68 1.81
N LEU A 32 0.34 -7.99 1.89
CA LEU A 32 1.24 -9.02 1.39
C LEU A 32 1.44 -8.89 -0.14
N TYR A 33 0.38 -8.59 -0.88
CA TYR A 33 0.46 -8.37 -2.32
C TYR A 33 1.27 -7.11 -2.66
N MET A 34 0.98 -5.99 -1.97
CA MET A 34 1.67 -4.72 -2.21
C MET A 34 3.16 -4.80 -1.88
N THR A 35 3.55 -5.45 -0.78
CA THR A 35 4.97 -5.59 -0.42
C THR A 35 5.80 -6.37 -1.44
N GLN A 36 5.16 -7.24 -2.23
CA GLN A 36 5.82 -8.03 -3.29
C GLN A 36 5.73 -7.38 -4.67
N HIS A 37 4.67 -6.62 -4.95
CA HIS A 37 4.35 -6.10 -6.27
C HIS A 37 4.27 -4.56 -6.32
N PHE A 38 4.82 -3.87 -5.31
CA PHE A 38 4.69 -2.42 -5.17
C PHE A 38 5.08 -1.68 -6.45
N GLU A 39 6.30 -1.91 -6.93
CA GLU A 39 6.86 -1.21 -8.08
C GLU A 39 6.23 -1.65 -9.40
N SER A 40 5.69 -2.87 -9.50
CA SER A 40 4.99 -3.31 -10.70
C SER A 40 3.58 -2.74 -10.77
N ARG A 41 2.91 -2.61 -9.61
CA ARG A 41 1.52 -2.17 -9.50
C ARG A 41 1.39 -0.65 -9.48
N PHE A 42 2.33 0.05 -8.87
CA PHE A 42 2.32 1.51 -8.74
C PHE A 42 3.47 2.12 -9.54
N LYS A 43 3.14 3.04 -10.46
CA LYS A 43 4.12 3.70 -11.34
C LYS A 43 4.24 5.21 -11.07
N GLY A 44 3.98 5.63 -9.84
CA GLY A 44 3.95 7.04 -9.46
C GLY A 44 3.39 7.24 -8.06
N LEU A 45 2.69 8.35 -7.85
CA LEU A 45 2.12 8.70 -6.54
C LEU A 45 1.14 7.63 -6.03
N VAL A 46 1.24 7.35 -4.73
CA VAL A 46 0.40 6.39 -3.98
C VAL A 46 0.04 7.03 -2.64
N GLY A 47 -1.17 6.78 -2.15
CA GLY A 47 -1.66 7.28 -0.87
C GLY A 47 -3.17 7.15 -0.79
N ALA A 48 -3.79 7.65 0.27
CA ALA A 48 -5.25 7.65 0.39
C ALA A 48 -5.90 8.32 -0.82
N SER A 49 -7.03 7.77 -1.30
CA SER A 49 -7.66 8.19 -2.56
C SER A 49 -7.97 9.71 -2.62
N HIS A 50 -8.40 10.30 -1.51
CA HIS A 50 -8.66 11.74 -1.40
C HIS A 50 -7.37 12.57 -1.45
N ALA A 51 -6.33 12.15 -0.74
CA ALA A 51 -5.03 12.83 -0.71
C ALA A 51 -4.34 12.75 -2.07
N LEU A 52 -4.41 11.60 -2.73
CA LEU A 52 -3.85 11.41 -4.07
C LEU A 52 -4.52 12.33 -5.10
N LYS A 53 -5.85 12.46 -5.06
CA LYS A 53 -6.58 13.41 -5.90
C LYS A 53 -6.16 14.85 -5.63
N ALA A 54 -6.03 15.24 -4.36
CA ALA A 54 -5.61 16.58 -3.98
C ALA A 54 -4.21 16.92 -4.48
N VAL A 55 -3.24 16.01 -4.30
CA VAL A 55 -1.86 16.20 -4.77
C VAL A 55 -1.79 16.24 -6.29
N CYS A 56 -2.48 15.34 -7.00
CA CYS A 56 -2.51 15.36 -8.46
C CYS A 56 -3.09 16.67 -9.01
N ARG A 57 -4.12 17.22 -8.35
CA ARG A 57 -4.67 18.54 -8.72
C ARG A 57 -3.66 19.67 -8.46
N LYS A 58 -2.97 19.64 -7.31
CA LYS A 58 -1.96 20.64 -6.95
C LYS A 58 -0.75 20.63 -7.91
N LEU A 59 -0.39 19.46 -8.41
CA LEU A 59 0.69 19.27 -9.38
C LEU A 59 0.21 19.36 -10.84
N GLU A 60 -1.01 19.86 -11.07
CA GLU A 60 -1.58 20.11 -12.40
C GLU A 60 -1.64 18.87 -13.32
N PHE A 61 -1.72 17.66 -12.73
CA PHE A 61 -1.93 16.45 -13.52
C PHE A 61 -3.33 16.42 -14.12
N ARG A 62 -3.41 16.14 -15.43
CA ARG A 62 -4.70 15.94 -16.13
C ARG A 62 -5.48 14.71 -15.65
N ARG A 63 -4.80 13.71 -15.09
CA ARG A 63 -5.39 12.46 -14.57
C ARG A 63 -4.75 12.12 -13.23
N THR A 64 -5.47 11.38 -12.38
CA THR A 64 -4.90 10.83 -11.15
C THR A 64 -4.35 9.43 -11.41
N PRO A 65 -3.04 9.27 -11.70
CA PRO A 65 -2.44 7.94 -11.88
C PRO A 65 -2.65 7.10 -10.63
N ASN A 66 -2.65 5.77 -10.79
CA ASN A 66 -2.83 4.79 -9.71
C ASN A 66 -4.15 4.85 -8.92
N LEU A 67 -5.09 5.77 -9.21
CA LEU A 67 -6.33 5.91 -8.43
C LEU A 67 -7.13 4.60 -8.33
N GLY A 68 -7.29 3.86 -9.43
CA GLY A 68 -8.00 2.58 -9.41
C GLY A 68 -7.26 1.48 -8.63
N ALA A 69 -5.92 1.50 -8.63
CA ALA A 69 -5.13 0.56 -7.83
C ALA A 69 -5.21 0.90 -6.33
N VAL A 70 -5.13 2.19 -6.00
CA VAL A 70 -5.30 2.71 -4.62
C VAL A 70 -6.68 2.36 -4.07
N VAL A 71 -7.75 2.59 -4.82
CA VAL A 71 -9.12 2.28 -4.39
C VAL A 71 -9.35 0.77 -4.21
N ARG A 72 -8.50 -0.08 -4.78
CA ARG A 72 -8.60 -1.54 -4.64
C ARG A 72 -7.72 -2.11 -3.53
N LEU A 73 -6.55 -1.53 -3.31
CA LEU A 73 -5.50 -2.10 -2.45
C LEU A 73 -5.27 -1.33 -1.16
N LEU A 74 -5.80 -0.11 -1.04
CA LEU A 74 -5.67 0.80 0.11
C LEU A 74 -7.04 1.33 0.57
N SER A 75 -8.10 0.55 0.34
CA SER A 75 -9.47 0.84 0.75
C SER A 75 -9.82 0.19 2.08
#